data_AF-A0A7C1RE16-F1
#
_entry.id   AF-A0A7C1RE16-F1
#
_cell.length_a   1.000
_cell.length_b   1.000
_cell.length_c   1.000
_cell.angle_alpha   90.00
_cell.angle_beta   90.00
_cell.angle_gamma   90.00
#
_symmetry.space_group_name_H-M   'P 1'
#
loop_
_entity.id
_entity.type
_entity.pdbx_description
1 polymer ?
#
loop_
_entity_poly.entity_id
_entity_poly.type
_entity_poly.pdbx_seq_one_letter_code
_entity_poly.pdbx_strand_id
1 'polypeptide(L)'
;MAKSEDPVVDEKGQYIGRVTSCALVEGRQLGLAYVDRDFAEEGRKIRIFMLARGGKISPEPPKDELTRGDKVLLHQEAVVLSRFPEEKSKPVA
;
A
#
# COMPACT_ATOMS: atom_id res chain seq x y z
N MET A 1 -7.06 -2.89 -5.91
CA MET A 1 -7.22 -2.86 -4.45
C MET A 1 -6.06 -3.62 -3.85
N ALA A 2 -5.45 -3.07 -2.81
CA ALA A 2 -4.40 -3.76 -2.07
C ALA A 2 -4.99 -4.95 -1.31
N LYS A 3 -4.22 -6.02 -1.22
CA LYS A 3 -4.59 -7.29 -0.59
C LYS A 3 -3.52 -7.69 0.41
N SER A 4 -3.90 -8.55 1.36
CA SER A 4 -2.99 -9.13 2.35
C SER A 4 -1.78 -9.76 1.68
N GLU A 5 -0.55 -9.43 2.07
CA GLU A 5 0.75 -9.76 1.44
C GLU A 5 1.20 -8.85 0.29
N ASP A 6 0.43 -7.82 -0.09
CA ASP A 6 0.94 -6.83 -1.04
C ASP A 6 2.11 -6.04 -0.41
N PRO A 7 3.25 -5.88 -1.11
CA PRO A 7 4.42 -5.20 -0.58
C PRO A 7 4.16 -3.71 -0.34
N VAL A 8 4.66 -3.21 0.79
CA VAL A 8 4.71 -1.79 1.12
C VAL A 8 6.15 -1.31 0.98
N VAL A 9 6.33 -0.18 0.30
CA VAL A 9 7.64 0.42 0.03
C VAL A 9 7.68 1.89 0.39
N ASP A 10 8.89 2.41 0.64
CA ASP A 10 9.15 3.82 0.84
C ASP A 10 9.19 4.59 -0.50
N GLU A 11 9.62 5.86 -0.46
CA GLU A 11 9.74 6.71 -1.65
C GLU A 11 10.80 6.31 -2.66
N LYS A 12 11.80 5.53 -2.23
CA LYS A 12 12.87 5.00 -3.08
C LYS A 12 12.54 3.61 -3.58
N GLY A 13 11.40 3.04 -3.18
CA GLY A 13 11.02 1.67 -3.49
C GLY A 13 11.66 0.64 -2.56
N GLN A 14 12.24 1.05 -1.44
CA GLN A 14 12.74 0.13 -0.41
C GLN A 14 11.56 -0.62 0.21
N TYR A 15 11.65 -1.95 0.27
CA TYR A 15 10.68 -2.77 1.00
C TYR A 15 10.72 -2.44 2.50
N ILE A 16 9.57 -2.04 3.04
CA ILE A 16 9.41 -1.67 4.46
C ILE A 16 8.35 -2.50 5.17
N GLY A 17 7.67 -3.42 4.47
CA GLY A 17 6.60 -4.20 5.09
C GLY A 17 5.57 -4.78 4.12
N ARG A 18 4.44 -5.22 4.67
CA ARG A 18 3.34 -5.83 3.90
C ARG A 18 1.98 -5.45 4.46
N VAL A 19 1.01 -5.36 3.55
CA VAL A 19 -0.41 -5.22 3.89
C VAL A 19 -0.89 -6.49 4.60
N THR A 20 -1.62 -6.36 5.69
CA THR A 20 -2.20 -7.51 6.42
C THR A 20 -3.69 -7.67 6.14
N SER A 21 -4.42 -6.56 6.03
CA SER A 21 -5.85 -6.55 5.68
C SER A 21 -6.24 -5.26 4.97
N CYS A 22 -7.35 -5.30 4.22
CA CYS A 22 -7.85 -4.13 3.50
C CYS A 22 -9.35 -4.24 3.23
N ALA A 23 -10.06 -3.11 3.30
CA ALA A 23 -11.48 -2.96 3.03
C ALA A 23 -11.76 -1.68 2.23
N LEU A 24 -12.88 -1.67 1.51
CA LEU A 24 -13.41 -0.48 0.86
C LEU A 24 -14.51 0.10 1.75
N VAL A 25 -14.31 1.33 2.24
CA VAL A 25 -15.24 2.03 3.13
C VAL A 25 -15.48 3.40 2.53
N GLU A 26 -16.74 3.73 2.24
CA GLU A 26 -17.15 5.04 1.68
C GLU A 26 -16.35 5.44 0.42
N GLY A 27 -16.06 4.48 -0.46
CA GLY A 27 -15.29 4.72 -1.68
C GLY A 27 -13.78 4.94 -1.46
N ARG A 28 -13.30 4.83 -0.22
CA ARG A 28 -11.88 4.88 0.13
C ARG A 28 -11.38 3.51 0.53
N GLN A 29 -10.15 3.21 0.12
CA GLN A 29 -9.50 1.97 0.48
C GLN A 29 -8.75 2.17 1.81
N LEU A 30 -9.17 1.46 2.85
CA LEU A 30 -8.54 1.47 4.18
C LEU A 30 -7.93 0.11 4.45
N GLY A 31 -6.74 0.06 5.02
CA GLY A 31 -6.07 -1.18 5.32
C GLY A 31 -5.14 -1.10 6.51
N LEU A 32 -4.69 -2.26 6.94
CA LEU A 32 -3.65 -2.43 7.93
C LEU A 32 -2.41 -2.98 7.25
N ALA A 33 -1.24 -2.59 7.74
CA ALA A 33 0.05 -3.09 7.30
C ALA A 33 0.98 -3.25 8.49
N TYR A 34 1.85 -4.27 8.41
CA TYR A 34 3.04 -4.32 9.25
C TYR A 34 4.16 -3.66 8.49
N VAL A 35 4.73 -2.60 9.06
CA VAL A 35 5.84 -1.84 8.49
C VAL A 35 6.92 -1.61 9.53
N ASP A 36 8.13 -1.31 9.07
CA ASP A 36 9.22 -0.85 9.91
C ASP A 36 8.82 0.41 10.69
N ARG A 37 9.19 0.45 11.98
CA ARG A 37 8.74 1.50 12.92
C ARG A 37 9.06 2.91 12.44
N ASP A 38 10.21 3.08 11.81
CA ASP A 38 10.67 4.37 11.30
C ASP A 38 9.73 4.94 10.22
N PHE A 39 8.90 4.09 9.59
CA PHE A 39 7.96 4.44 8.53
C PHE A 39 6.49 4.46 8.99
N ALA A 40 6.22 4.27 10.27
CA ALA A 40 4.87 4.20 10.83
C ALA A 40 4.33 5.55 11.35
N GLU A 41 5.02 6.66 11.06
CA GLU A 41 4.58 8.01 11.44
C GLU A 41 3.30 8.41 10.70
N GLU A 42 2.33 8.97 11.43
CA GLU A 42 1.08 9.46 10.85
C GLU A 42 1.34 10.57 9.82
N GLY A 43 0.56 10.58 8.73
CA GLY A 43 0.73 11.50 7.62
C GLY A 43 1.85 11.11 6.65
N ARG A 44 2.69 10.13 7.00
CA ARG A 44 3.75 9.66 6.09
C ARG A 44 3.16 9.01 4.84
N LYS A 45 3.71 9.38 3.69
CA LYS A 45 3.40 8.76 2.41
C LYS A 45 4.16 7.45 2.25
N ILE A 46 3.43 6.39 1.98
CA ILE A 46 3.94 5.06 1.66
C ILE A 46 3.41 4.64 0.29
N ARG A 47 3.98 3.58 -0.27
CA ARG A 47 3.62 3.09 -1.60
C ARG A 47 3.33 1.60 -1.52
N ILE A 48 2.32 1.15 -2.25
CA ILE A 48 1.89 -0.26 -2.21
C ILE A 48 1.92 -0.83 -3.62
N PHE A 49 2.66 -1.91 -3.81
CA PHE A 49 2.62 -2.69 -5.04
C PHE A 49 1.44 -3.66 -4.99
N MET A 50 0.39 -3.37 -5.74
CA MET A 50 -0.78 -4.25 -5.81
C MET A 50 -0.49 -5.45 -6.71
N LEU A 51 -0.26 -6.61 -6.11
CA LEU A 51 0.11 -7.80 -6.86
C LEU A 51 -1.12 -8.40 -7.56
N ALA A 52 -0.93 -8.76 -8.83
CA ALA A 52 -1.95 -9.44 -9.59
C ALA A 52 -1.99 -10.93 -9.22
N ARG A 53 -3.01 -11.31 -8.45
CA ARG A 53 -3.22 -12.69 -8.03
C ARG A 53 -4.18 -13.38 -8.99
N GLY A 54 -3.85 -14.62 -9.36
CA GLY A 54 -4.66 -15.45 -10.26
C GLY A 54 -4.05 -15.68 -11.64
N GLY A 55 -2.73 -15.51 -11.80
CA GLY A 55 -1.99 -15.97 -13.00
C GLY A 55 -2.29 -15.22 -14.30
N LYS A 56 -2.99 -14.09 -14.25
CA LYS A 56 -3.41 -13.33 -15.44
C LYS A 56 -2.43 -12.24 -15.87
N ILE A 57 -1.31 -12.07 -15.18
CA ILE A 57 -0.29 -11.07 -15.53
C ILE A 57 1.05 -11.78 -15.67
N SER A 58 1.63 -11.67 -16.87
CA SER A 58 2.99 -12.13 -17.14
C SER A 58 3.97 -11.46 -16.18
N PRO A 59 4.97 -12.17 -15.67
CA PRO A 59 6.01 -11.56 -14.86
C PRO A 59 6.64 -10.39 -15.62
N GLU A 60 6.86 -9.29 -14.91
CA GLU A 60 7.53 -8.12 -15.46
C GLU A 60 8.98 -8.48 -15.82
N PRO A 61 9.47 -8.13 -17.03
CA PRO A 61 10.86 -8.37 -17.37
C PRO A 61 11.79 -7.54 -16.48
N PRO A 62 13.06 -7.95 -16.33
CA PRO A 62 14.10 -7.11 -15.73
C PRO A 62 14.12 -5.70 -16.36
N LYS A 63 14.45 -4.68 -15.55
CA LYS A 63 14.37 -3.27 -15.99
C LYS A 63 15.27 -2.96 -17.19
N ASP A 64 16.37 -3.69 -17.33
CA ASP A 64 17.34 -3.60 -18.41
C ASP A 64 16.92 -4.37 -19.68
N GLU A 65 15.89 -5.21 -19.61
CA GLU A 65 15.35 -5.98 -20.73
C GLU A 65 14.05 -5.40 -21.31
N LEU A 66 13.59 -4.25 -20.81
CA LEU A 66 12.32 -3.64 -21.24
C LEU A 66 12.36 -3.20 -22.71
N THR A 67 11.33 -3.60 -23.45
CA THR A 67 11.12 -3.21 -24.85
C THR A 67 9.86 -2.35 -25.02
N ARG A 68 9.72 -1.74 -26.20
CA ARG A 68 8.59 -0.83 -26.48
C ARG A 68 7.26 -1.59 -26.39
N GLY A 69 6.44 -1.19 -25.41
CA GLY A 69 5.10 -1.74 -25.18
C GLY A 69 5.01 -2.65 -23.96
N ASP A 70 6.15 -3.01 -23.36
CA ASP A 70 6.16 -3.76 -22.10
C ASP A 70 5.56 -2.93 -20.96
N LYS A 71 4.92 -3.63 -20.03
CA LYS A 71 4.25 -3.03 -18.88
C LYS A 71 5.03 -3.34 -17.62
N VAL A 72 5.24 -2.30 -16.82
CA VAL A 72 5.82 -2.42 -15.49
C VAL A 72 4.75 -2.24 -14.42
N LEU A 73 4.91 -2.92 -13.30
CA LEU A 73 4.03 -2.73 -12.16
C LEU A 73 4.33 -1.37 -11.52
N LEU A 74 3.30 -0.52 -11.46
CA LEU A 74 3.37 0.74 -10.72
C LEU A 74 2.80 0.54 -9.32
N HIS A 75 3.42 1.19 -8.35
CA HIS A 75 2.88 1.29 -7.00
C HIS A 75 1.75 2.33 -6.97
N GLN A 76 0.92 2.25 -5.93
CA GLN A 76 0.00 3.33 -5.58
C GLN A 76 0.41 4.00 -4.27
N GLU A 77 0.25 5.31 -4.19
CA GLU A 77 0.48 6.06 -2.96
C GLU A 77 -0.64 5.78 -1.94
N ALA A 78 -0.25 5.67 -0.67
CA ALA A 78 -1.15 5.64 0.48
C ALA A 78 -0.56 6.51 1.60
N VAL A 79 -1.41 6.92 2.54
CA VAL A 79 -1.01 7.71 3.71
C VAL A 79 -1.20 6.89 4.98
N VAL A 80 -0.23 6.97 5.88
CA VAL A 80 -0.34 6.38 7.22
C VAL A 80 -1.31 7.21 8.05
N LEU A 81 -2.29 6.56 8.66
CA LEU A 81 -3.31 7.19 9.51
C LEU A 81 -3.11 6.72 10.96
N SER A 82 -3.55 7.52 11.93
CA SER A 82 -3.73 7.01 13.28
C SER A 82 -4.68 5.81 13.28
N ARG A 83 -4.30 4.76 14.00
CA ARG A 83 -5.12 3.55 14.15
C ARG A 83 -6.35 3.78 15.01
N PHE A 84 -6.25 4.68 15.98
CA PHE A 84 -7.30 4.95 16.95
C PHE A 84 -7.87 6.35 16.73
N PRO A 85 -9.20 6.53 16.85
CA PRO A 85 -9.79 7.86 16.81
C PRO A 85 -9.13 8.75 17.88
N GLU A 86 -8.87 10.01 17.54
CA GLU A 86 -8.54 11.01 18.56
C GLU A 86 -9.76 11.20 19.48
N GLU A 87 -9.52 11.55 20.76
CA GLU A 87 -10.51 11.58 21.84
C GLU A 87 -11.61 12.68 21.71
N LYS A 88 -11.86 13.20 20.50
CA LYS A 88 -12.82 14.27 20.24
C LYS A 88 -14.06 13.76 19.51
N SER A 89 -14.86 12.96 20.21
CA SER A 89 -16.32 12.99 20.06
C SER A 89 -16.98 12.28 21.24
N LYS A 90 -17.02 12.94 22.40
CA LYS A 90 -18.18 12.73 23.26
C LYS A 90 -19.39 13.20 22.44
N PRO A 91 -20.40 12.37 22.15
CA PRO A 91 -21.65 12.89 21.62
C PRO A 91 -22.12 13.95 22.62
N VAL A 92 -22.36 15.16 22.12
CA VAL A 92 -23.07 16.17 22.91
C VAL A 92 -24.44 15.56 23.21
N ALA A 93 -24.73 15.46 24.50
CA ALA A 93 -25.93 14.86 25.07
C ALA A 93 -27.21 15.49 24.51
#